data_AF-A0A4Y2J1D0-F1
#
_entry.id   AF-A0A4Y2J1D0-F1
#
_cell.length_a   1.000
_cell.length_b   1.000
_cell.length_c   1.000
_cell.angle_alpha   90.00
_cell.angle_beta   90.00
_cell.angle_gamma   90.00
#
_symmetry.space_group_name_H-M   'P 1'
#
loop_
_entity.id
_entity.type
_entity.pdbx_description
1 polymer ?
#
loop_
_entity_poly.entity_id
_entity_poly.type
_entity_poly.pdbx_seq_one_letter_code
_entity_poly.pdbx_strand_id
1 'polypeptide(L)'
;MSWARGSLLLACLAAVLGTYGVGGTVLNPPYFNIAENRKITASATCGEGVSEPELYCKLVGANTDKQDNPNVNVIFGQVCDFCDPDDPKRAHPPQHAIDGTENWWQSPPLSRGNKYNGVNLTIHLGQVSWLCCWFIVFTNKITKSCNRLFTA
;
A
#
# COMPACT_ATOMS: atom_id res chain seq x y z
N MET A 1 -6.85 75.56 4.01
CA MET A 1 -7.77 74.40 4.22
C MET A 1 -7.46 73.20 3.32
N SER A 2 -6.38 73.16 2.50
CA SER A 2 -6.11 72.02 1.60
C SER A 2 -5.34 70.85 2.23
N TRP A 3 -4.65 71.06 3.36
CA TRP A 3 -3.82 70.03 4.02
C TRP A 3 -4.63 68.89 4.64
N ALA A 4 -5.85 69.16 5.12
CA ALA A 4 -6.71 68.14 5.73
C ALA A 4 -7.21 67.10 4.71
N ARG A 5 -7.36 67.48 3.44
CA ARG A 5 -7.88 66.60 2.38
C ARG A 5 -6.83 65.57 1.92
N GLY A 6 -5.55 65.96 1.90
CA GLY A 6 -4.44 65.05 1.57
C GLY A 6 -4.19 64.00 2.66
N SER A 7 -4.27 64.40 3.93
CA SER A 7 -4.11 63.48 5.07
C SER A 7 -5.24 62.45 5.17
N LEU A 8 -6.48 62.81 4.82
CA LEU A 8 -7.60 61.86 4.77
C LEU A 8 -7.42 60.83 3.64
N LEU A 9 -6.94 61.23 2.47
CA LEU A 9 -6.71 60.32 1.34
C LEU A 9 -5.59 59.31 1.64
N LEU A 10 -4.49 59.75 2.24
CA LEU A 10 -3.41 58.86 2.67
C LEU A 10 -3.85 57.90 3.79
N ALA A 11 -4.65 58.38 4.75
CA ALA A 11 -5.20 57.53 5.80
C ALA A 11 -6.16 56.47 5.25
N CYS A 12 -7.01 56.82 4.27
CA CYS A 12 -7.86 55.85 3.57
C CYS A 12 -7.05 54.82 2.79
N LEU A 13 -5.99 55.23 2.08
CA LEU A 13 -5.15 54.31 1.32
C LEU A 13 -4.40 53.33 2.25
N ALA A 14 -3.91 53.82 3.38
CA ALA A 14 -3.27 52.98 4.40
C ALA A 14 -4.27 52.02 5.07
N ALA A 15 -5.51 52.45 5.32
CA ALA A 15 -6.57 51.59 5.85
C ALA A 15 -6.99 50.51 4.84
N VAL A 16 -7.06 50.85 3.55
CA VAL A 16 -7.36 49.88 2.48
C VAL A 16 -6.23 48.86 2.37
N LEU A 17 -4.96 49.30 2.37
CA LEU A 17 -3.80 48.41 2.31
C LEU A 17 -3.63 47.52 3.56
N GLY A 18 -4.00 48.02 4.75
CA GLY A 18 -3.92 47.28 6.01
C GLY A 18 -4.94 46.16 6.18
N THR A 19 -5.97 46.09 5.34
CA THR A 19 -7.01 45.03 5.38
C THR A 19 -6.71 43.82 4.49
N TYR A 20 -5.68 43.89 3.64
CA TYR A 20 -5.21 42.73 2.88
C TYR A 20 -4.33 41.85 3.77
N GLY A 21 -4.96 41.19 4.74
CA GLY A 21 -4.34 40.08 5.44
C GLY A 21 -4.05 38.98 4.42
N VAL A 22 -2.77 38.76 4.11
CA VAL A 22 -2.33 37.57 3.38
C VAL A 22 -2.47 36.39 4.33
N GLY A 23 -3.67 35.82 4.38
CA GLY A 23 -3.94 34.56 5.05
C GLY A 23 -3.22 33.45 4.30
N GLY A 24 -1.99 33.15 4.70
CA GLY A 24 -1.29 31.95 4.24
C GLY A 24 -2.05 30.73 4.72
N THR A 25 -2.83 30.11 3.83
CA THR A 25 -3.46 28.83 4.13
C THR A 25 -2.38 27.76 4.10
N VAL A 26 -2.20 27.04 5.21
CA VAL A 26 -1.40 25.81 5.21
C VAL A 26 -2.20 24.78 4.43
N LEU A 27 -1.82 24.58 3.16
CA LEU A 27 -2.39 23.55 2.31
C LEU A 27 -1.84 22.20 2.77
N ASN A 28 -2.47 21.60 3.77
CA ASN A 28 -2.19 20.21 4.09
C ASN A 28 -2.75 19.35 2.94
N PRO A 29 -1.91 18.67 2.15
CA PRO A 29 -2.40 17.78 1.11
C PRO A 29 -3.29 16.71 1.76
N PRO A 30 -4.34 16.25 1.08
CA PRO A 30 -5.16 15.15 1.57
C PRO A 30 -4.25 13.93 1.84
N TYR A 31 -4.62 13.10 2.81
CA TYR A 31 -3.95 11.82 2.97
C TYR A 31 -4.38 10.92 1.81
N PHE A 32 -3.43 10.52 0.95
CA PHE A 32 -3.70 9.63 -0.18
C PHE A 32 -2.60 8.58 -0.29
N ASN A 33 -2.97 7.38 -0.78
CA ASN A 33 -2.01 6.30 -1.00
C ASN A 33 -1.23 6.56 -2.29
N ILE A 34 0.01 7.05 -2.16
CA ILE A 34 0.89 7.33 -3.32
C ILE A 34 1.27 6.07 -4.12
N ALA A 35 1.12 4.88 -3.54
CA ALA A 35 1.43 3.60 -4.17
C ALA A 35 0.24 3.05 -4.98
N GLU A 36 -0.97 3.55 -4.74
CA GLU A 36 -2.18 3.07 -5.41
C GLU A 36 -2.08 3.27 -6.92
N ASN A 37 -2.45 2.25 -7.68
CA ASN A 37 -2.41 2.25 -9.15
C ASN A 37 -1.01 2.58 -9.75
N ARG A 38 0.07 2.39 -9.00
CA ARG A 38 1.45 2.51 -9.52
C ARG A 38 1.91 1.22 -10.18
N LYS A 39 3.03 1.27 -10.91
CA LYS A 39 3.62 0.03 -11.42
C LYS A 39 4.28 -0.70 -10.26
N ILE A 40 3.96 -1.98 -10.09
CA ILE A 40 4.57 -2.86 -9.09
C ILE A 40 5.13 -4.11 -9.74
N THR A 41 6.28 -4.59 -9.27
CA THR A 41 6.90 -5.82 -9.73
C THR A 41 7.39 -6.66 -8.55
N ALA A 42 7.15 -7.96 -8.58
CA ALA A 42 7.70 -8.91 -7.61
C ALA A 42 8.79 -9.78 -8.27
N SER A 43 9.81 -10.16 -7.51
CA SER A 43 10.81 -11.12 -7.99
C SER A 43 10.26 -12.54 -8.15
N ALA A 44 9.19 -12.86 -7.41
CA ALA A 44 8.47 -14.12 -7.51
C ALA A 44 7.07 -13.99 -6.92
N THR A 45 6.09 -14.64 -7.54
CA THR A 45 4.69 -14.73 -7.09
C THR A 45 4.31 -16.20 -6.95
N CYS A 46 3.38 -16.52 -6.06
CA CYS A 46 2.85 -17.89 -5.97
C CYS A 46 2.21 -18.33 -7.29
N GLY A 47 2.24 -19.63 -7.57
CA GLY A 47 1.62 -20.19 -8.78
C GLY A 47 2.36 -19.89 -10.09
N GLU A 48 3.23 -18.88 -10.16
CA GLU A 48 4.07 -18.63 -11.33
C GLU A 48 5.22 -19.66 -11.43
N GLY A 49 5.54 -20.09 -12.65
CA GLY A 49 6.69 -20.97 -12.94
C GLY A 49 6.52 -22.42 -12.45
N VAL A 50 5.28 -22.86 -12.23
CA VAL A 50 4.93 -24.26 -11.92
C VAL A 50 3.86 -24.77 -12.88
N SER A 51 3.79 -26.09 -13.06
CA SER A 51 2.81 -26.73 -13.94
C SER A 51 1.45 -26.93 -13.29
N GLU A 52 1.37 -26.92 -11.96
CA GLU A 52 0.17 -27.22 -11.19
C GLU A 52 -0.11 -26.09 -10.18
N PRO A 53 -1.37 -25.89 -9.77
CA PRO A 53 -1.74 -24.94 -8.72
C PRO A 53 -0.91 -25.14 -7.46
N GLU A 54 -0.35 -24.05 -6.96
CA GLU A 54 0.59 -24.09 -5.84
C GLU A 54 -0.13 -24.11 -4.49
N LEU A 55 0.10 -25.15 -3.69
CA LEU A 55 -0.40 -25.24 -2.32
C LEU A 55 0.33 -24.24 -1.39
N TYR A 56 -0.42 -23.45 -0.64
CA TYR A 56 0.09 -22.68 0.49
C TYR A 56 -0.79 -22.87 1.73
N CYS A 57 -0.18 -22.77 2.91
CA CYS A 57 -0.88 -22.93 4.19
C CYS A 57 -0.69 -21.71 5.07
N LYS A 58 -1.76 -21.27 5.72
CA LYS A 58 -1.74 -20.21 6.72
C LYS A 58 -1.16 -20.77 8.01
N LEU A 59 -0.28 -20.00 8.63
CA LEU A 59 0.43 -20.42 9.86
C LEU A 59 -0.40 -20.28 11.13
N VAL A 60 -1.58 -19.66 11.03
CA VAL A 60 -2.58 -19.74 12.09
C VAL A 60 -3.17 -21.15 12.06
N GLY A 61 -3.08 -21.86 13.18
CA GLY A 61 -3.75 -23.14 13.33
C GLY A 61 -5.24 -22.99 13.06
N ALA A 62 -5.82 -23.99 12.43
CA ALA A 62 -7.26 -24.10 12.25
C ALA A 62 -7.91 -24.36 13.62
N ASN A 63 -8.49 -23.32 14.23
CA ASN A 63 -9.38 -23.47 15.40
C ASN A 63 -10.80 -23.86 14.94
N THR A 64 -10.91 -24.73 13.94
CA THR A 64 -12.19 -25.03 13.31
C THR A 64 -12.55 -26.48 13.59
N ASP A 65 -13.57 -26.65 14.42
CA ASP A 65 -14.44 -27.81 14.29
C ASP A 65 -14.93 -27.82 12.82
N LYS A 66 -14.77 -28.94 12.11
CA LYS A 66 -15.14 -29.06 10.67
C LYS A 66 -16.62 -28.74 10.38
N GLN A 67 -17.41 -28.48 11.42
CA GLN A 67 -18.83 -28.18 11.40
C GLN A 67 -19.16 -26.79 10.81
N ASP A 68 -18.30 -25.78 11.03
CA ASP A 68 -18.65 -24.38 10.70
C ASP A 68 -18.24 -23.94 9.29
N ASN A 69 -17.32 -24.65 8.61
CA ASN A 69 -16.97 -24.34 7.23
C ASN A 69 -16.50 -25.58 6.43
N PRO A 70 -17.40 -26.26 5.70
CA PRO A 70 -17.10 -27.51 5.00
C PRO A 70 -16.17 -27.36 3.78
N ASN A 71 -15.87 -26.12 3.36
CA ASN A 71 -15.01 -25.84 2.19
C ASN A 71 -13.55 -25.52 2.56
N VAL A 72 -13.15 -25.65 3.83
CA VAL A 72 -11.77 -25.35 4.27
C VAL A 72 -10.91 -26.60 4.17
N ASN A 73 -9.85 -26.53 3.36
CA ASN A 73 -8.86 -27.59 3.29
C ASN A 73 -7.92 -27.49 4.51
N VAL A 74 -8.12 -28.37 5.48
CA VAL A 74 -7.29 -28.42 6.70
C VAL A 74 -6.27 -29.55 6.59
N ILE A 75 -4.99 -29.20 6.52
CA ILE A 75 -3.87 -30.14 6.44
C ILE A 75 -3.00 -29.92 7.68
N PHE A 76 -2.74 -30.98 8.46
CA PHE A 76 -1.97 -30.93 9.71
C PHE A 76 -2.44 -29.84 10.70
N GLY A 77 -3.74 -29.56 10.75
CA GLY A 77 -4.30 -28.51 11.62
C GLY A 77 -4.02 -27.08 11.15
N GLN A 78 -3.61 -26.89 9.90
CA GLN A 78 -3.46 -25.57 9.27
C GLN A 78 -4.48 -25.40 8.15
N VAL A 79 -4.94 -24.17 7.94
CA VAL A 79 -5.82 -23.82 6.82
C VAL A 79 -4.98 -23.62 5.57
N CYS A 80 -5.19 -24.45 4.55
CA CYS A 80 -4.47 -24.42 3.29
C CYS A 80 -5.38 -24.09 2.11
N ASP A 81 -4.80 -23.50 1.08
CA ASP A 81 -5.47 -23.18 -0.18
C ASP A 81 -4.47 -23.29 -1.35
N PHE A 82 -4.97 -23.12 -2.58
CA PHE A 82 -4.15 -23.17 -3.79
C PHE A 82 -4.07 -21.81 -4.46
N CYS A 83 -2.87 -21.47 -4.91
CA CYS A 83 -2.59 -20.30 -5.73
C CYS A 83 -2.46 -20.73 -7.19
N ASP A 84 -3.28 -20.13 -8.04
CA ASP A 84 -3.36 -20.42 -9.47
C ASP A 84 -3.40 -19.11 -10.25
N PRO A 85 -2.39 -18.80 -11.11
CA PRO A 85 -2.38 -17.58 -11.91
C PRO A 85 -3.50 -17.53 -12.96
N ASP A 86 -4.02 -18.68 -13.39
CA ASP A 86 -5.02 -18.79 -14.44
C ASP A 86 -6.47 -18.64 -13.90
N ASP A 87 -6.66 -18.80 -12.58
CA ASP A 87 -7.95 -18.58 -11.92
C ASP A 87 -7.95 -17.23 -11.16
N PRO A 88 -8.72 -16.22 -11.61
CA PRO A 88 -8.78 -14.92 -10.94
C PRO A 88 -9.17 -14.96 -9.47
N LYS A 89 -9.86 -16.01 -9.00
CA LYS A 89 -10.24 -16.16 -7.58
C LYS A 89 -9.11 -16.69 -6.70
N ARG A 90 -8.10 -17.30 -7.31
CA ARG A 90 -6.93 -17.92 -6.67
C ARG A 90 -5.61 -17.29 -7.10
N ALA A 91 -5.68 -16.32 -8.00
CA ALA A 91 -4.54 -15.52 -8.43
C ALA A 91 -4.24 -14.45 -7.38
N HIS A 92 -2.96 -14.34 -7.02
CA HIS A 92 -2.47 -13.33 -6.08
C HIS A 92 -1.33 -12.48 -6.67
N PRO A 93 -1.56 -11.80 -7.81
CA PRO A 93 -0.55 -11.03 -8.51
C PRO A 93 -0.11 -9.79 -7.70
N PRO A 94 1.08 -9.21 -7.99
CA PRO A 94 1.59 -8.03 -7.30
C PRO A 94 0.64 -6.83 -7.33
N GLN A 95 -0.18 -6.71 -8.39
CA GLN A 95 -1.15 -5.63 -8.57
C GLN A 95 -2.18 -5.58 -7.44
N HIS A 96 -2.55 -6.71 -6.85
CA HIS A 96 -3.49 -6.75 -5.73
C HIS A 96 -2.97 -6.04 -4.46
N ALA A 97 -1.66 -5.79 -4.36
CA ALA A 97 -1.12 -5.05 -3.20
C ALA A 97 -1.35 -3.53 -3.27
N ILE A 98 -1.81 -3.01 -4.41
CA ILE A 98 -1.88 -1.56 -4.70
C ILE A 98 -3.17 -1.15 -5.42
N ASP A 99 -4.13 -2.05 -5.58
CA ASP A 99 -5.37 -1.81 -6.31
C ASP A 99 -6.46 -1.12 -5.47
N GLY A 100 -6.19 -0.88 -4.18
CA GLY A 100 -7.13 -0.25 -3.25
C GLY A 100 -8.24 -1.19 -2.75
N THR A 101 -8.18 -2.47 -3.10
CA THR A 101 -9.14 -3.50 -2.66
C THR A 101 -8.63 -4.28 -1.45
N GLU A 102 -9.44 -5.24 -0.96
CA GLU A 102 -9.03 -6.20 0.08
C GLU A 102 -8.24 -7.40 -0.48
N ASN A 103 -7.98 -7.42 -1.79
CA ASN A 103 -7.13 -8.44 -2.39
C ASN A 103 -5.69 -8.32 -1.88
N TRP A 104 -4.92 -9.38 -2.07
CA TRP A 104 -3.51 -9.39 -1.68
C TRP A 104 -2.64 -10.06 -2.73
N TRP A 105 -1.37 -9.65 -2.73
CA TRP A 105 -0.29 -10.37 -3.39
C TRP A 105 0.28 -11.45 -2.45
N GLN A 106 0.68 -12.58 -3.03
CA GLN A 106 1.25 -13.70 -2.27
C GLN A 106 2.58 -14.17 -2.89
N SER A 107 3.61 -14.21 -2.05
CA SER A 107 4.92 -14.80 -2.39
C SER A 107 4.85 -16.33 -2.46
N PRO A 108 5.76 -17.00 -3.18
CA PRO A 108 5.86 -18.46 -3.14
C PRO A 108 6.10 -19.01 -1.72
N PRO A 109 5.58 -20.21 -1.38
CA PRO A 109 5.79 -20.87 -0.11
C PRO A 109 7.24 -21.34 0.05
N LEU A 110 7.70 -21.43 1.29
CA LEU A 110 9.06 -21.91 1.60
C LEU A 110 9.28 -23.39 1.23
N SER A 111 8.21 -24.18 1.13
CA SER A 111 8.25 -25.56 0.61
C SER A 111 8.76 -25.64 -0.84
N ARG A 112 8.59 -24.57 -1.63
CA ARG A 112 9.13 -24.47 -3.01
C ARG A 112 10.66 -24.26 -3.02
N GLY A 113 11.24 -23.89 -1.89
CA GLY A 113 12.69 -23.87 -1.68
C GLY A 113 13.20 -22.63 -0.96
N ASN A 114 14.40 -22.77 -0.38
CA ASN A 114 15.03 -21.74 0.46
C ASN A 114 15.34 -20.42 -0.25
N LYS A 115 15.35 -20.41 -1.59
CA LYS A 115 15.53 -19.19 -2.39
C LYS A 115 14.40 -18.17 -2.21
N TYR A 116 13.21 -18.62 -1.80
CA TYR A 116 12.06 -17.74 -1.52
C TYR A 116 12.01 -17.27 -0.06
N ASN A 117 13.08 -17.47 0.72
CA ASN A 117 13.22 -16.85 2.03
C ASN A 117 13.24 -15.32 1.95
N GLY A 118 13.72 -14.76 0.85
CA GLY A 118 13.63 -13.34 0.52
C GLY A 118 13.03 -13.15 -0.86
N VAL A 119 12.14 -12.17 -0.98
CA VAL A 119 11.52 -11.75 -2.25
C VAL A 119 11.53 -10.23 -2.29
N ASN A 120 11.75 -9.67 -3.48
CA ASN A 120 11.79 -8.23 -3.69
C ASN A 120 10.48 -7.77 -4.31
N LEU A 121 9.84 -6.78 -3.70
CA LEU A 121 8.66 -6.11 -4.22
C LEU A 121 9.04 -4.65 -4.49
N THR A 122 8.94 -4.22 -5.76
CA THR A 122 9.39 -2.90 -6.22
C THR A 122 8.19 -2.11 -6.71
N ILE A 123 7.97 -0.92 -6.14
CA ILE A 123 6.88 -0.01 -6.52
C ILE A 123 7.49 1.23 -7.17
N HIS A 124 7.08 1.54 -8.39
CA HIS A 124 7.55 2.69 -9.15
C HIS A 124 6.64 3.90 -8.88
N LEU A 125 7.02 4.74 -7.91
CA LEU A 125 6.24 5.90 -7.48
C LEU A 125 6.33 7.10 -8.44
N GLY A 126 7.41 7.18 -9.23
CA GLY A 126 7.60 8.21 -10.27
C GLY A 126 7.77 9.65 -9.78
N GLN A 127 7.86 9.88 -8.46
CA GLN A 127 7.93 11.20 -7.85
C GLN A 127 8.85 11.21 -6.63
N VAL A 128 9.59 12.31 -6.42
CA VAL A 128 10.36 12.56 -5.19
C VAL A 128 9.45 13.26 -4.20
N SER A 129 8.84 12.49 -3.29
CA SER A 129 8.05 13.03 -2.18
C SER A 129 8.87 13.05 -0.89
N TRP A 130 8.92 14.21 -0.23
CA TRP A 130 9.74 14.46 0.97
C TRP A 130 9.10 14.03 2.29
N LEU A 131 7.83 13.60 2.25
CA LEU A 131 7.09 13.07 3.39
C LEU A 131 6.72 11.63 3.03
N CYS A 132 7.08 10.63 3.83
CA CYS A 132 6.30 9.40 3.85
C CYS A 132 6.65 8.47 5.01
N CYS A 133 5.72 8.36 5.97
CA CYS A 133 5.55 7.11 6.67
C CYS A 133 4.99 6.11 5.66
N TRP A 134 5.74 5.05 5.38
CA TRP A 134 5.27 3.86 4.68
C TRP A 134 4.70 2.84 5.69
N PHE A 135 3.61 2.19 5.33
CA PHE A 135 3.02 1.09 6.08
C PHE A 135 2.77 -0.08 5.14
N ILE A 136 3.22 -1.26 5.52
CA ILE A 136 2.92 -2.52 4.82
C ILE A 136 1.96 -3.29 5.72
N VAL A 137 0.78 -3.60 5.20
CA VAL A 137 -0.18 -4.47 5.89
C VAL A 137 0.10 -5.90 5.45
N PHE A 138 0.49 -6.75 6.40
CA PHE A 138 0.73 -8.16 6.14
C PHE A 138 -0.54 -8.96 6.41
N THR A 139 -0.97 -9.77 5.43
CA THR A 139 -2.09 -10.71 5.57
C THR A 139 -1.73 -11.95 6.41
N ASN A 140 -0.43 -12.23 6.57
CA ASN A 140 0.08 -13.29 7.43
C ASN A 140 0.95 -12.72 8.55
N LYS A 141 0.93 -13.31 9.75
CA LYS A 141 1.72 -12.88 10.92
C LYS A 141 3.24 -13.06 10.79
N ILE A 142 3.77 -13.37 9.61
CA ILE A 142 5.21 -13.31 9.35
C ILE A 142 5.51 -11.95 8.73
N THR A 143 6.07 -11.07 9.55
CA THR A 143 6.74 -9.86 9.11
C THR A 143 7.96 -10.25 8.26
N LYS A 144 7.85 -10.21 6.93
CA LYS A 144 9.04 -10.17 6.07
C LYS A 144 9.59 -8.75 6.17
N SER A 145 10.67 -8.59 6.93
CA SER A 145 11.36 -7.31 7.09
C SER A 145 11.82 -6.79 5.73
N CYS A 146 11.31 -5.61 5.32
CA CYS A 146 11.75 -4.93 4.11
C CYS A 146 13.12 -4.28 4.39
N ASN A 147 14.20 -5.04 4.17
CA ASN A 147 15.55 -4.52 4.21
C ASN A 147 16.02 -4.18 2.79
N ARG A 148 15.51 -3.09 2.20
CA ARG A 148 16.30 -2.27 1.28
C ARG A 148 15.64 -0.93 0.96
N LEU A 149 16.41 0.13 1.17
CA LEU A 149 16.13 1.50 0.73
C LEU A 149 15.72 1.53 -0.75
N PHE A 150 14.70 2.34 -1.03
CA PHE A 150 14.43 2.87 -2.35
C PHE A 150 15.74 3.38 -2.97
N THR A 151 16.14 2.77 -4.08
CA THR A 151 17.10 3.38 -5.01
C THR A 151 16.27 4.15 -6.03
N ALA A 152 16.66 5.41 -6.24
CA ALA A 152 16.06 6.33 -7.19
C ALA A 152 16.08 5.78 -8.63
#